data_AF-A0A6V7L1Z0-F1
#
_entry.id   AF-A0A6V7L1Z0-F1
#
_cell.length_a   1.000
_cell.length_b   1.000
_cell.length_c   1.000
_cell.angle_alpha   90.00
_cell.angle_beta   90.00
_cell.angle_gamma   90.00
#
_symmetry.space_group_name_H-M   'P 1'
#
loop_
_entity.id
_entity.type
_entity.pdbx_description
1 polymer ?
#
loop_
_entity_poly.entity_id
_entity_poly.type
_entity_poly.pdbx_seq_one_letter_code
_entity_poly.pdbx_strand_id
1 'polypeptide(L)' 'VNPPYYVPLVEIVPSPWTKPEISQEVKDIMTEIGQAPVLLNREIEGFALNRI' A
#
# COMPACT_ATOMS: atom_id res chain seq x y z
N VAL A 1 -8.05 -0.20 -4.66
CA VAL A 1 -9.02 0.48 -5.56
C VAL A 1 -10.00 -0.53 -6.13
N ASN A 2 -11.24 -0.15 -6.45
CA ASN A 2 -12.24 -1.07 -7.01
C ASN A 2 -12.40 -0.83 -8.53
N PRO A 3 -12.40 -1.89 -9.37
CA PRO A 3 -12.14 -3.28 -9.04
C PRO A 3 -10.63 -3.56 -8.96
N PRO A 4 -10.15 -4.27 -7.93
CA PRO A 4 -8.71 -4.50 -7.72
C PRO A 4 -8.05 -5.30 -8.85
N TYR A 5 -8.84 -6.04 -9.62
CA TYR A 5 -8.37 -6.76 -10.79
C TYR A 5 -7.98 -5.84 -11.96
N TYR A 6 -8.66 -4.69 -12.11
CA TYR A 6 -8.44 -3.74 -13.20
C TYR A 6 -7.63 -2.52 -12.76
N VAL A 7 -7.52 -2.28 -11.45
CA VAL A 7 -6.77 -1.17 -10.89
C VAL A 7 -5.73 -1.71 -9.91
N PRO A 8 -4.46 -1.87 -10.33
CA PRO A 8 -3.43 -2.56 -9.56
C PRO A 8 -2.90 -1.75 -8.36
N LEU A 9 -3.44 -0.56 -8.10
CA LEU A 9 -2.94 0.33 -7.07
C LEU A 9 -3.31 -0.17 -5.66
N VAL A 10 -2.27 -0.39 -4.85
CA VAL A 10 -2.34 -0.80 -3.46
C VAL A 10 -1.59 0.21 -2.60
N GLU A 11 -2.22 0.75 -1.57
CA GLU A 11 -1.56 1.63 -0.61
C GLU A 11 -1.14 0.81 0.62
N ILE A 12 0.15 0.85 0.95
CA ILE A 12 0.70 0.24 2.17
C ILE A 12 0.88 1.36 3.19
N VAL A 13 0.13 1.29 4.29
CA VAL A 13 0.14 2.30 5.35
C VAL A 13 0.58 1.66 6.67
N PRO A 14 1.88 1.78 7.03
CA PRO A 14 2.36 1.26 8.29
C PRO A 14 1.85 2.12 9.46
N SER A 15 1.51 1.45 10.55
CA SER A 15 1.32 2.08 11.86
C SER A 15 2.68 2.31 12.55
N PRO A 16 2.77 3.14 13.61
CA PRO A 16 4.03 3.37 14.33
C PRO A 16 4.68 2.12 14.93
N TRP A 17 3.89 1.07 15.21
CA TRP A 17 4.37 -0.21 15.73
C TRP A 17 4.62 -1.26 14.63
N THR A 18 4.33 -0.92 13.36
CA THR A 18 4.65 -1.78 12.22
C THR A 18 6.16 -1.77 12.02
N LYS A 19 6.77 -2.96 12.04
CA LYS A 19 8.20 -3.09 11.79
C LYS A 19 8.52 -2.76 10.32
N PRO A 20 9.59 -2.00 10.01
CA PRO A 20 9.92 -1.60 8.65
C PRO A 20 10.05 -2.76 7.65
N GLU A 21 10.61 -3.89 8.10
CA GLU A 21 10.78 -5.09 7.28
C GLU A 21 9.45 -5.67 6.78
N ILE A 22 8.38 -5.56 7.56
CA ILE A 22 7.05 -6.08 7.18
C ILE A 22 6.46 -5.25 6.05
N SER A 23 6.65 -3.92 6.06
CA SER A 23 6.19 -3.07 4.97
C SER A 23 6.92 -3.36 3.66
N GLN A 24 8.19 -3.73 3.74
CA GLN A 24 8.97 -4.11 2.57
C GLN A 24 8.54 -5.49 2.04
N GLU A 25 8.36 -6.48 2.91
CA GLU A 25 7.90 -7.81 2.53
C GLU A 25 6.52 -7.76 1.84
N VAL A 26 5.59 -6.98 2.37
CA VAL A 26 4.26 -6.79 1.75
C VAL A 26 4.38 -6.10 0.39
N LYS A 27 5.29 -5.12 0.25
CA LYS A 27 5.54 -4.46 -1.03
C LYS A 27 6.06 -5.45 -2.07
N ASP A 28 6.95 -6.35 -1.68
CA ASP A 28 7.54 -7.34 -2.57
C ASP A 28 6.48 -8.35 -3.02
N ILE A 29 5.66 -8.86 -2.10
CA ILE A 29 4.53 -9.76 -2.42
C ILE A 29 3.56 -9.10 -3.40
N MET A 30 3.15 -7.85 -3.14
CA MET A 30 2.22 -7.13 -4.00
C MET A 30 2.80 -6.92 -5.40
N THR A 31 4.10 -6.62 -5.48
CA THR A 31 4.80 -6.48 -6.77
C THR A 31 4.85 -7.82 -7.53
N GLU A 32 5.13 -8.92 -6.84
CA GLU A 32 5.20 -10.27 -7.44
C GLU A 32 3.87 -10.69 -8.09
N ILE A 33 2.75 -10.36 -7.45
CA ILE A 33 1.40 -10.68 -7.97
C ILE A 33 0.89 -9.68 -9.01
N GLY A 34 1.74 -8.77 -9.51
CA GLY A 34 1.40 -7.80 -10.55
C GLY A 34 0.62 -6.57 -10.08
N GLN A 35 0.57 -6.32 -8.76
CA GLN A 35 0.05 -5.06 -8.23
C GLN A 35 1.12 -3.96 -8.29
N ALA A 36 0.68 -2.72 -8.12
CA ALA A 36 1.50 -1.52 -8.06
C ALA A 36 1.41 -0.91 -6.64
N PRO A 37 2.16 -1.47 -5.65
CA PRO A 37 2.11 -0.98 -4.27
C PRO A 37 2.83 0.36 -4.09
N VAL A 38 2.25 1.23 -3.27
CA VAL A 38 2.82 2.50 -2.84
C VAL A 38 2.93 2.52 -1.32
N LEU A 39 4.14 2.73 -0.79
CA LEU A 39 4.37 2.84 0.64
C LEU A 39 4.17 4.30 1.09
N LEU A 40 3.33 4.52 2.10
CA LEU A 40 3.12 5.83 2.70
C LEU A 40 4.00 5.98 3.94
N ASN A 41 4.68 7.12 4.07
CA ASN A 41 5.60 7.41 5.18
C ASN A 41 4.89 7.80 6.50
N ARG A 42 3.57 8.00 6.46
CA ARG A 42 2.75 8.31 7.63
C ARG A 42 1.31 7.88 7.38
N GLU A 43 0.62 7.49 8.46
CA GLU A 43 -0.82 7.34 8.43
C GLU A 43 -1.47 8.70 8.15
N ILE A 44 -2.37 8.74 7.17
CA ILE A 44 -3.17 9.91 6.83
C ILE A 44 -4.62 9.44 6.83
N GLU A 45 -5.48 10.11 7.58
CA GLU A 45 -6.93 9.83 7.54
C GLU A 45 -7.42 9.93 6.09
N GLY A 46 -8.01 8.83 5.61
CA GLY A 46 -8.52 8.73 4.23
C GLY A 46 -7.52 8.23 3.19
N PHE A 47 -6.29 7.85 3.54
CA PHE A 47 -5.26 7.41 2.57
C PHE A 47 -4.93 8.49 1.51
N ALA A 48 -4.02 8.24 0.57
CA ALA A 48 -3.68 9.25 -0.46
C ALA A 48 -4.75 9.32 -1.56
N LEU A 49 -5.37 8.19 -1.86
CA LEU A 49 -6.33 8.05 -2.96
C LEU A 49 -7.68 8.74 -2.73
N ASN A 50 -8.22 8.76 -1.50
CA ASN A 50 -9.48 9.45 -1.23
C ASN A 50 -9.33 10.98 -1.10
N ARG A 51 -8.22 11.54 -1.58
CA ARG A 51 -7.87 12.97 -1.45
C ARG A 51 -7.59 13.67 -2.79
N ILE A 52 -7.79 12.96 -3.90
CA ILE A 52 -7.80 13.46 -5.29
C ILE A 52 -9.25 13.32 -5.79
#